data_AF-G7VHJ6-F1
#
_entry.id   AF-G7VHJ6-F1
#
_cell.length_a   1.000
_cell.length_b   1.000
_cell.length_c   1.000
_cell.angle_alpha   90.00
_cell.angle_beta   90.00
_cell.angle_gamma   90.00
#
_symmetry.space_group_name_H-M   'P 1'
#
loop_
_entity.id
_entity.type
_entity.pdbx_description
1 polymer ?
#
loop_
_entity_poly.entity_id
_entity_poly.type
_entity_poly.pdbx_seq_one_letter_code
_entity_poly.pdbx_strand_id
1 'polypeptide(L)'
;MISDALDRLARVYRYLLLKKATSMGLTELQLSILLHVAEGFNTVGRLAERVAVSQPTVSDAVLALERKGLVRRIKSGRLTLIELTPDGLKAVGEVRRLLAEIDEAGVAAGGPGLRLALLRLIAEMQKRGLIEARLCLTCRFFKEGYCMLLEKKLEITEYRVDCPDYKPATILQA
;
A
#
# COMPACT_ATOMS: atom_id res chain seq x y z
N MET A 1 3.08 -24.92 8.85
CA MET A 1 1.77 -24.27 9.14
C MET A 1 1.59 -23.06 8.22
N ILE A 2 0.39 -22.47 8.09
CA ILE A 2 0.20 -21.29 7.24
C ILE A 2 0.98 -20.06 7.72
N SER A 3 1.23 -19.96 9.03
CA SER A 3 2.06 -18.92 9.67
C SER A 3 3.48 -18.86 9.11
N ASP A 4 4.10 -20.01 8.82
CA ASP A 4 5.49 -20.09 8.34
C ASP A 4 5.60 -19.56 6.90
N ALA A 5 4.59 -19.86 6.08
CA ALA A 5 4.48 -19.34 4.72
C ALA A 5 4.27 -17.82 4.72
N LEU A 6 3.43 -17.29 5.62
CA LEU A 6 3.20 -15.86 5.77
C LEU A 6 4.46 -15.12 6.24
N ASP A 7 5.19 -15.64 7.24
CA ASP A 7 6.47 -15.07 7.67
C ASP A 7 7.48 -15.06 6.52
N ARG A 8 7.60 -16.18 5.79
CA ARG A 8 8.51 -16.27 4.64
C ARG A 8 8.15 -15.27 3.54
N LEU A 9 6.87 -15.15 3.17
CA LEU A 9 6.41 -14.19 2.17
C LEU A 9 6.66 -12.75 2.61
N ALA A 10 6.37 -12.41 3.87
CA ALA A 10 6.60 -11.08 4.42
C ALA A 10 8.10 -10.72 4.40
N ARG A 11 8.98 -11.66 4.75
CA ARG A 11 10.44 -11.47 4.68
C ARG A 11 10.93 -11.30 3.25
N VAL A 12 10.47 -12.13 2.32
CA VAL A 12 10.85 -12.03 0.90
C VAL A 12 10.40 -10.69 0.33
N TYR A 13 9.15 -10.29 0.58
CA TYR A 13 8.63 -9.01 0.11
C TYR A 13 9.45 -7.82 0.65
N ARG A 14 9.70 -7.78 1.97
CA ARG A 14 10.55 -6.75 2.58
C ARG A 14 11.97 -6.76 2.02
N TYR A 15 12.56 -7.94 1.84
CA TYR A 15 13.90 -8.07 1.25
C TYR A 15 13.96 -7.51 -0.17
N LEU A 16 12.97 -7.81 -1.02
CA LEU A 16 12.92 -7.30 -2.39
C LEU A 16 12.82 -5.77 -2.41
N LEU A 17 11.94 -5.18 -1.59
CA LEU A 17 11.80 -3.74 -1.48
C LEU A 17 13.08 -3.07 -0.94
N LEU A 18 13.68 -3.63 0.11
CA LEU A 18 14.92 -3.11 0.68
C LEU A 18 16.07 -3.19 -0.32
N LYS A 19 16.24 -4.34 -0.99
CA LYS A 19 17.23 -4.51 -2.06
C LYS A 19 17.04 -3.48 -3.16
N LYS A 20 15.79 -3.24 -3.58
CA LYS A 20 15.47 -2.22 -4.58
C LYS A 20 15.81 -0.82 -4.08
N ALA A 21 15.41 -0.46 -2.86
CA ALA A 21 15.75 0.81 -2.23
C ALA A 21 17.26 1.04 -2.21
N THR A 22 18.03 0.07 -1.69
CA THR A 22 19.49 0.14 -1.60
C THR A 22 20.15 0.28 -2.98
N SER A 23 19.66 -0.45 -3.99
CA SER A 23 20.17 -0.32 -5.37
C SER A 23 20.01 1.08 -5.96
N MET A 24 19.04 1.85 -5.45
CA MET A 24 18.77 3.23 -5.83
C MET A 24 19.43 4.24 -4.86
N GLY A 25 20.25 3.74 -3.92
CA GLY A 25 20.85 4.54 -2.85
C GLY A 25 19.83 5.09 -1.85
N LEU A 26 18.65 4.49 -1.72
CA LEU A 26 17.56 4.93 -0.85
C LEU A 26 17.46 4.08 0.42
N THR A 27 16.94 4.68 1.48
CA THR A 27 16.43 3.93 2.64
C THR A 27 15.03 3.40 2.35
N GLU A 28 14.57 2.42 3.14
CA GLU A 28 13.19 1.90 3.04
C GLU A 28 12.15 3.01 3.24
N LEU A 29 12.34 3.88 4.22
CA LEU A 29 11.46 5.03 4.47
C LEU A 29 11.44 6.00 3.28
N GLN A 30 12.60 6.29 2.68
CA GLN A 30 12.69 7.15 1.50
C GLN A 30 11.94 6.54 0.31
N LEU A 31 12.09 5.23 0.08
CA LEU A 31 11.36 4.52 -0.97
C LEU A 31 9.85 4.57 -0.74
N SER A 32 9.41 4.30 0.48
CA SER A 32 7.99 4.33 0.87
C SER A 32 7.38 5.71 0.68
N ILE A 33 8.07 6.78 1.11
CA ILE A 33 7.62 8.16 0.87
C ILE A 33 7.48 8.44 -0.63
N LEU A 34 8.46 8.04 -1.45
CA LEU A 34 8.45 8.23 -2.90
C LEU A 34 7.22 7.60 -3.55
N LEU A 35 6.88 6.37 -3.15
CA LEU A 35 5.69 5.67 -3.63
C LEU A 35 4.40 6.37 -3.20
N HIS A 36 4.29 6.81 -1.94
CA HIS A 36 3.09 7.49 -1.47
C HIS A 36 2.91 8.89 -2.06
N VAL A 37 4.00 9.63 -2.34
CA VAL A 37 3.89 10.87 -3.13
C VAL A 37 3.30 10.57 -4.51
N ALA A 38 3.71 9.46 -5.15
CA ALA A 38 3.14 9.02 -6.43
C ALA A 38 1.65 8.63 -6.37
N GLU A 39 1.16 8.27 -5.18
CA GLU A 39 -0.26 7.98 -4.89
C GLU A 39 -1.05 9.24 -4.49
N GLY A 40 -0.41 10.42 -4.47
CA GLY A 40 -1.05 11.70 -4.15
C GLY A 40 -1.02 12.09 -2.68
N PHE A 41 -0.24 11.38 -1.84
CA PHE A 41 0.09 11.85 -0.48
C PHE A 41 1.21 12.90 -0.58
N ASN A 42 0.82 14.15 -0.82
CA ASN A 42 1.74 15.23 -1.20
C ASN A 42 2.04 16.22 -0.05
N THR A 43 1.77 15.88 1.21
CA THR A 43 2.12 16.71 2.37
C THR A 43 2.81 15.89 3.45
N VAL A 44 3.67 16.51 4.25
CA VAL A 44 4.39 15.86 5.35
C VAL A 44 3.43 15.17 6.32
N GLY A 45 2.33 15.83 6.70
CA GLY A 45 1.32 15.25 7.60
C GLY A 45 0.69 13.98 7.04
N ARG A 46 0.23 14.02 5.78
CA ARG A 46 -0.40 12.86 5.12
C ARG A 46 0.58 11.71 4.92
N LEU A 47 1.84 12.02 4.62
CA LEU A 47 2.90 11.02 4.52
C LEU A 47 3.20 10.38 5.87
N ALA A 48 3.30 11.17 6.95
CA ALA A 48 3.55 10.69 8.29
C ALA A 48 2.47 9.72 8.77
N GLU A 49 1.20 10.05 8.53
CA GLU A 49 0.07 9.14 8.77
C GLU A 49 0.19 7.85 7.97
N ARG A 50 0.54 7.95 6.68
CA ARG A 50 0.56 6.79 5.78
C ARG A 50 1.71 5.83 6.08
N VAL A 51 2.89 6.35 6.42
CA VAL A 51 4.08 5.54 6.74
C VAL A 51 4.24 5.24 8.23
N ALA A 52 3.30 5.71 9.06
CA ALA A 52 3.28 5.52 10.51
C ALA A 52 4.58 5.95 11.24
N VAL A 53 5.15 7.10 10.85
CA VAL A 53 6.30 7.72 11.52
C VAL A 53 6.02 9.19 11.84
N SER A 54 6.87 9.80 12.68
CA SER A 54 6.67 11.20 13.08
C SER A 54 6.86 12.18 11.90
N GLN A 55 6.17 13.32 11.95
CA GLN A 55 6.34 14.38 10.93
C GLN A 55 7.78 14.89 10.80
N PRO A 56 8.55 15.10 11.90
CA PRO A 56 9.98 15.42 11.78
C PRO A 56 10.77 14.38 10.98
N THR A 57 10.56 13.10 11.25
CA THR A 57 11.21 11.99 10.52
C THR A 57 10.87 12.01 9.04
N VAL A 58 9.60 12.26 8.69
CA VAL A 58 9.20 12.41 7.28
C VAL A 58 9.84 13.64 6.65
N SER A 59 9.88 14.78 7.35
CA SER A 59 10.51 16.01 6.86
C SER A 59 11.99 15.80 6.54
N ASP A 60 12.73 15.09 7.39
CA ASP A 60 14.13 14.75 7.17
C ASP A 60 14.33 13.80 5.98
N ALA A 61 13.44 12.82 5.83
CA ALA A 61 13.46 11.90 4.69
C ALA A 61 13.12 12.63 3.37
N VAL A 62 12.15 13.55 3.37
CA VAL A 62 11.83 14.41 2.22
C VAL A 62 13.00 15.31 1.86
N LEU A 63 13.65 15.94 2.84
CA LEU A 63 14.88 16.71 2.65
C LEU A 63 15.99 15.87 2.00
N ALA A 64 16.17 14.62 2.42
CA ALA A 64 17.13 13.71 1.82
C ALA A 64 16.76 13.34 0.37
N LEU A 65 15.47 13.13 0.08
CA LEU A 65 14.97 12.91 -1.28
C LEU A 65 15.15 14.13 -2.18
N GLU A 66 14.97 15.35 -1.65
CA GLU A 66 15.24 16.60 -2.37
C GLU A 66 16.71 16.75 -2.70
N ARG A 67 17.62 16.46 -1.74
CA ARG A 67 19.07 16.45 -2.00
C ARG A 67 19.49 15.42 -3.05
N LYS A 68 18.73 14.33 -3.17
CA LYS A 68 18.91 13.31 -4.23
C LYS A 68 18.22 13.70 -5.55
N GLY A 69 17.55 14.84 -5.63
CA GLY A 69 16.85 15.31 -6.82
C GLY A 69 15.59 14.52 -7.18
N LEU A 70 15.04 13.72 -6.26
CA LEU A 70 13.90 12.83 -6.55
C LEU A 70 12.55 13.47 -6.23
N VAL A 71 12.53 14.45 -5.32
CA VAL A 71 11.33 15.23 -5.01
C VAL A 71 11.68 16.70 -4.96
N ARG A 72 10.65 17.56 -4.98
CA ARG A 72 10.77 19.00 -4.77
C ARG A 72 9.59 19.49 -3.93
N ARG A 73 9.82 20.49 -3.07
CA ARG A 73 8.77 21.19 -2.35
C ARG A 73 8.29 22.44 -3.09
N ILE A 74 6.98 22.59 -3.17
CA ILE A 74 6.31 23.75 -3.81
C ILE A 74 5.35 24.38 -2.81
N LYS A 75 5.36 25.71 -2.74
CA LYS A 75 4.37 26.45 -1.97
C LYS A 75 3.06 26.54 -2.75
N SER A 76 1.96 26.14 -2.11
CA SER A 76 0.60 26.30 -2.61
C SER A 76 -0.23 27.03 -1.55
N GLY A 77 -0.24 28.36 -1.63
CA GLY A 77 -0.80 29.21 -0.59
C GLY A 77 -0.05 29.04 0.74
N ARG A 78 -0.76 28.59 1.79
CA ARG A 78 -0.16 28.28 3.11
C ARG A 78 0.40 26.86 3.20
N LEU A 79 0.12 26.00 2.22
CA LEU A 79 0.57 24.61 2.21
C LEU A 79 1.92 24.46 1.51
N THR A 80 2.70 23.50 1.98
CA THR A 80 3.88 23.01 1.25
C THR A 80 3.56 21.64 0.69
N LEU A 81 3.52 21.55 -0.63
CA LEU A 81 3.32 20.32 -1.37
C LEU A 81 4.65 19.69 -1.72
N ILE A 82 4.68 18.35 -1.76
CA ILE A 82 5.81 17.55 -2.20
C ILE A 82 5.43 16.95 -3.55
N GLU A 83 6.25 17.19 -4.56
CA GLU A 83 6.07 16.64 -5.90
C GLU A 83 7.27 15.79 -6.30
N LEU A 84 7.01 14.76 -7.11
CA LEU A 84 8.08 14.00 -7.76
C LEU A 84 8.72 14.85 -8.86
N THR A 85 10.05 14.79 -8.95
CA THR A 85 10.77 15.28 -10.13
C THR A 85 10.68 14.25 -11.26
N PRO A 86 11.14 14.57 -12.48
CA PRO A 86 11.28 13.55 -13.54
C PRO A 86 12.11 12.33 -13.11
N ASP A 87 13.17 12.53 -12.33
CA ASP A 87 13.99 11.42 -11.82
C ASP A 87 13.30 10.67 -10.68
N GLY A 88 12.50 11.36 -9.85
CA GLY A 88 11.57 10.72 -8.91
C GLY A 88 10.56 9.82 -9.60
N LEU A 89 9.96 10.28 -10.69
CA LEU A 89 9.01 9.48 -11.48
C LEU A 89 9.68 8.24 -12.09
N LYS A 90 10.91 8.38 -12.61
CA LYS A 90 11.70 7.22 -13.08
C LYS A 90 11.95 6.23 -11.95
N ALA A 91 12.36 6.71 -10.79
CA ALA A 91 12.58 5.91 -9.59
C ALA A 91 11.32 5.13 -9.18
N VAL A 92 10.15 5.78 -9.11
CA VAL A 92 8.86 5.11 -8.89
C VAL A 92 8.59 4.05 -9.95
N GLY A 93 8.84 4.37 -11.22
CA GLY A 93 8.67 3.44 -12.33
C GLY A 93 9.49 2.16 -12.17
N GLU A 94 10.72 2.25 -11.67
CA GLU A 94 11.54 1.07 -11.43
C GLU A 94 11.00 0.17 -10.31
N VAL A 95 10.45 0.78 -9.27
CA VAL A 95 9.85 0.03 -8.15
C VAL A 95 8.55 -0.61 -8.60
N ARG A 96 7.73 0.11 -9.39
CA ARG A 96 6.51 -0.44 -9.99
C ARG A 96 6.79 -1.62 -10.90
N ARG A 97 7.92 -1.65 -11.62
CA ARG A 97 8.34 -2.83 -12.39
C ARG A 97 8.59 -4.04 -11.50
N LEU A 98 9.31 -3.88 -10.39
CA LEU A 98 9.50 -4.96 -9.42
C LEU A 98 8.15 -5.44 -8.84
N LEU A 99 7.24 -4.51 -8.51
CA LEU A 99 5.90 -4.87 -8.03
C LEU A 99 5.11 -5.64 -9.09
N ALA A 100 5.22 -5.25 -10.36
CA ALA A 100 4.59 -5.97 -11.46
C ALA A 100 5.16 -7.39 -11.62
N GLU A 101 6.46 -7.60 -11.47
CA GLU A 101 7.06 -8.95 -11.47
C GLU A 101 6.51 -9.82 -10.33
N ILE A 102 6.28 -9.23 -9.14
CA ILE A 102 5.65 -9.91 -8.00
C ILE A 102 4.19 -10.26 -8.33
N ASP A 103 3.45 -9.33 -8.95
CA ASP A 103 2.07 -9.55 -9.37
C ASP A 103 1.98 -10.66 -10.43
N GLU A 104 2.89 -10.68 -11.41
CA GLU A 104 3.01 -11.73 -12.42
C GLU A 104 3.29 -13.11 -11.80
N ALA A 105 4.20 -13.17 -10.81
CA ALA A 105 4.44 -14.40 -10.06
C ALA A 105 3.18 -14.87 -9.31
N GLY A 106 2.40 -13.95 -8.75
CA GLY A 106 1.10 -14.24 -8.15
C GLY A 106 0.08 -14.77 -9.17
N VAL A 107 0.06 -14.20 -10.38
CA VAL A 107 -0.78 -14.69 -11.47
C VAL A 107 -0.41 -16.12 -11.84
N ALA A 108 0.87 -16.40 -12.06
CA ALA A 108 1.37 -17.72 -12.39
C ALA A 108 1.10 -18.76 -11.29
N ALA A 109 1.19 -18.36 -10.03
CA ALA A 109 0.98 -19.26 -8.88
C ALA A 109 -0.50 -19.66 -8.66
N GLY A 110 -1.45 -18.84 -9.10
CA GLY A 110 -2.87 -19.14 -8.91
C GLY A 110 -3.85 -18.02 -9.21
N GLY A 111 -3.39 -16.91 -9.79
CA GLY A 111 -4.27 -15.89 -10.37
C GLY A 111 -5.27 -15.27 -9.39
N PRO A 112 -6.48 -14.94 -9.88
CA PRO A 112 -7.56 -14.42 -9.04
C PRO A 112 -7.94 -15.38 -7.89
N GLY A 113 -7.82 -16.70 -8.08
CA GLY A 113 -8.12 -17.69 -7.05
C GLY A 113 -7.22 -17.56 -5.82
N LEU A 114 -5.90 -17.45 -6.05
CA LEU A 114 -4.93 -17.21 -4.99
C LEU A 114 -5.20 -15.89 -4.26
N ARG A 115 -5.46 -14.81 -5.02
CA ARG A 115 -5.82 -13.51 -4.44
C ARG A 115 -7.04 -13.63 -3.53
N LEU A 116 -8.11 -14.27 -3.98
CA LEU A 116 -9.32 -14.44 -3.19
C LEU A 116 -9.06 -15.27 -1.92
N ALA A 117 -8.25 -16.32 -2.01
CA ALA A 117 -7.88 -17.15 -0.86
C ALA A 117 -7.12 -16.33 0.20
N LEU A 118 -6.15 -15.51 -0.22
CA LEU A 118 -5.42 -14.61 0.68
C LEU A 118 -6.34 -13.56 1.31
N LEU A 119 -7.26 -12.96 0.53
CA LEU A 119 -8.22 -12.01 1.09
C LEU A 119 -9.17 -12.66 2.11
N ARG A 120 -9.63 -13.88 1.85
CA ARG A 120 -10.43 -14.64 2.83
C ARG A 120 -9.65 -14.91 4.11
N LEU A 121 -8.36 -15.25 4.00
CA LEU A 121 -7.51 -15.44 5.17
C LEU A 121 -7.40 -14.15 6.01
N ILE A 122 -7.17 -13.00 5.36
CA ILE A 122 -7.16 -11.68 6.03
C ILE A 122 -8.52 -11.39 6.69
N ALA A 123 -9.62 -11.69 6.00
CA ALA A 123 -10.97 -11.50 6.54
C ALA A 123 -11.20 -12.35 7.81
N GLU A 124 -10.75 -13.61 7.83
CA GLU A 124 -10.87 -14.46 9.02
C GLU A 124 -9.98 -14.00 10.18
N MET A 125 -8.78 -13.50 9.89
CA MET A 125 -7.93 -12.88 10.92
C MET A 125 -8.60 -11.65 11.52
N GLN A 126 -9.21 -10.81 10.69
CA GLN A 126 -9.94 -9.61 11.13
C GLN A 126 -11.17 -9.98 11.98
N LYS A 127 -11.99 -10.95 11.56
CA LYS A 127 -13.17 -11.40 12.32
C LYS A 127 -12.80 -11.95 13.71
N ARG A 128 -11.61 -12.54 13.84
CA ARG A 128 -11.05 -13.03 15.10
C ARG A 128 -10.40 -11.94 15.95
N GLY A 129 -10.41 -10.68 15.49
CA GLY A 129 -9.81 -9.54 16.19
C GLY A 129 -8.28 -9.54 16.19
N LEU A 130 -7.63 -10.30 15.30
CA LEU A 130 -6.16 -10.37 15.25
C LEU A 130 -5.54 -9.15 14.55
N ILE A 131 -6.29 -8.51 13.66
CA ILE A 131 -5.86 -7.34 12.89
C ILE A 131 -7.04 -6.38 12.67
N GLU A 132 -6.72 -5.11 12.48
CA GLU A 132 -7.64 -4.14 11.88
C GLU A 132 -7.35 -4.02 10.38
N ALA A 133 -8.40 -4.09 9.55
CA ALA A 133 -8.27 -3.97 8.11
C ALA A 133 -9.52 -3.31 7.50
N ARG A 134 -9.34 -2.54 6.42
CA ARG A 134 -10.44 -1.93 5.66
C ARG A 134 -10.83 -2.79 4.46
N LEU A 135 -10.95 -4.09 4.66
CA LEU A 135 -11.09 -5.09 3.59
C LEU A 135 -12.52 -5.15 3.02
N CYS A 136 -12.68 -5.25 1.69
CA CYS A 136 -14.00 -5.40 1.07
C CYS A 136 -14.81 -6.57 1.65
N LEU A 137 -14.20 -7.73 1.91
CA LEU A 137 -14.88 -8.93 2.40
C LEU A 137 -15.48 -8.80 3.80
N THR A 138 -15.11 -7.77 4.56
CA THR A 138 -15.65 -7.48 5.90
C THR A 138 -16.40 -6.13 5.92
N CYS A 139 -16.64 -5.55 4.74
CA CYS A 139 -17.32 -4.26 4.59
C CYS A 139 -18.84 -4.46 4.53
N ARG A 140 -19.61 -3.60 5.21
CA ARG A 140 -21.09 -3.61 5.17
C ARG A 140 -21.68 -3.39 3.78
N PHE A 141 -20.91 -2.80 2.87
CA PHE A 141 -21.36 -2.47 1.51
C PHE A 141 -21.12 -3.61 0.51
N PHE A 142 -20.40 -4.65 0.89
CA PHE A 142 -19.96 -5.69 -0.05
C PHE A 142 -20.71 -6.99 0.19
N LYS A 143 -21.33 -7.54 -0.87
CA LYS A 143 -22.01 -8.84 -0.82
C LYS A 143 -21.86 -9.56 -2.17
N GLU A 144 -21.36 -10.80 -2.14
CA GLU A 144 -21.29 -11.70 -3.32
C GLU A 144 -20.67 -11.06 -4.58
N GLY A 145 -19.59 -10.29 -4.41
CA GLY A 145 -18.92 -9.62 -5.52
C GLY A 145 -19.60 -8.33 -5.98
N TYR A 146 -20.62 -7.86 -5.27
CA TYR A 146 -21.28 -6.58 -5.54
C TYR A 146 -20.97 -5.56 -4.45
N CYS A 147 -20.63 -4.33 -4.84
CA CYS A 147 -20.48 -3.19 -3.95
C CYS A 147 -21.73 -2.32 -4.02
N MET A 148 -22.54 -2.31 -2.97
CA MET A 148 -23.78 -1.53 -2.87
C MET A 148 -23.53 -0.02 -2.82
N LEU A 149 -22.35 0.43 -2.40
CA LEU A 149 -22.00 1.86 -2.40
C LEU A 149 -21.68 2.38 -3.80
N LEU A 150 -21.03 1.56 -4.63
CA LEU A 150 -20.69 1.90 -6.01
C LEU A 150 -21.75 1.44 -7.00
N GLU A 151 -22.77 0.72 -6.52
CA GLU A 151 -23.80 0.06 -7.32
C GLU A 151 -23.22 -0.79 -8.46
N LYS A 152 -22.11 -1.49 -8.19
CA LYS A 152 -21.31 -2.17 -9.21
C LYS A 152 -20.96 -3.60 -8.81
N LYS A 153 -21.08 -4.53 -9.78
CA LYS A 153 -20.45 -5.86 -9.71
C LYS A 153 -18.95 -5.74 -9.96
N LEU A 154 -18.17 -6.28 -9.05
CA LEU A 154 -16.72 -6.26 -9.03
C LEU A 154 -16.17 -7.63 -9.38
N GLU A 155 -15.14 -7.64 -10.23
CA GLU A 155 -14.27 -8.78 -10.42
C GLU A 155 -13.37 -8.99 -9.20
N ILE A 156 -12.87 -10.23 -9.01
CA ILE A 156 -12.01 -10.57 -7.85
C ILE A 156 -10.77 -9.67 -7.78
N THR A 157 -10.22 -9.28 -8.93
CA THR A 157 -9.09 -8.35 -9.03
C THR A 157 -9.41 -6.95 -8.52
N GLU A 158 -10.69 -6.55 -8.56
CA GLU A 158 -11.17 -5.25 -8.09
C GLU A 158 -11.45 -5.22 -6.58
N TYR A 159 -11.42 -6.37 -5.89
CA TYR A 159 -11.62 -6.42 -4.45
C TYR A 159 -10.47 -5.69 -3.75
N ARG A 160 -10.81 -4.66 -2.98
CA ARG A 160 -9.82 -3.80 -2.31
C ARG A 160 -9.34 -4.45 -1.01
N VAL A 161 -8.03 -4.51 -0.87
CA VAL A 161 -7.34 -4.93 0.38
C VAL A 161 -7.38 -3.83 1.44
N ASP A 162 -7.55 -2.57 1.00
CA ASP A 162 -7.64 -1.37 1.81
C ASP A 162 -8.65 -0.42 1.13
N CYS A 163 -9.93 -0.49 1.51
CA CYS A 163 -10.99 0.33 0.92
C CYS A 163 -11.13 1.66 1.69
N PRO A 164 -11.02 2.83 1.02
CA PRO A 164 -11.18 4.13 1.67
C PRO A 164 -12.60 4.34 2.24
N ASP A 165 -13.61 3.77 1.58
CA ASP A 165 -15.03 3.89 1.96
C ASP A 165 -15.49 2.78 2.92
N TYR A 166 -14.54 2.01 3.46
CA TYR A 166 -14.83 0.89 4.34
C TYR A 166 -15.68 1.31 5.54
N LYS A 167 -16.73 0.55 5.80
CA LYS A 167 -17.45 0.55 7.07
C LYS A 167 -17.62 -0.90 7.52
N PRO A 168 -17.31 -1.22 8.79
CA PRO A 168 -17.41 -2.58 9.27
C PRO A 168 -18.84 -3.11 9.10
N ALA A 169 -18.96 -4.33 8.58
CA ALA A 169 -20.21 -5.07 8.69
C ALA A 169 -20.53 -5.25 10.17
N THR A 170 -21.76 -4.98 10.59
CA THR A 170 -22.18 -5.19 11.97
C THR A 170 -22.00 -6.66 12.31
N ILE A 171 -20.96 -6.99 13.05
CA ILE A 171 -20.79 -8.33 13.60
C ILE A 171 -21.77 -8.38 14.78
N LEU A 172 -22.92 -9.02 14.59
CA LEU A 172 -23.67 -9.52 15.74
C LEU A 172 -22.73 -10.48 16.46
N GLN A 173 -22.16 -10.03 17.57
CA GLN A 173 -21.46 -10.91 18.50
C GLN A 173 -22.52 -11.91 18.99
N ALA A 174 -22.34 -13.18 18.62
CA ALA A 174 -23.08 -14.30 19.17
C ALA A 174 -22.49 -14.67 20.54
#